data_AF-A0A7C5RLH8-F1
#
_entry.id   AF-A0A7C5RLH8-F1
#
_cell.length_a   1.000
_cell.length_b   1.000
_cell.length_c   1.000
_cell.angle_alpha   90.00
_cell.angle_beta   90.00
_cell.angle_gamma   90.00
#
_symmetry.space_group_name_H-M   'P 1'
#
loop_
_entity.id
_entity.type
_entity.pdbx_description
1 polymer ?
#
loop_
_entity_poly.entity_id
_entity_poly.type
_entity_poly.pdbx_seq_one_letter_code
_entity_poly.pdbx_strand_id
1 'polypeptide(L)'
;MTTCLIDKIMLNIAFVEYPQSMKNGTATIRVYITANNTAVNKVAPASGATLKFSSTVKEITFSSPKDETNGYYSVNFTVPEVKSKINCTISANASKTGFISAGKNVTILIVPPFPMGNIRIFVSDVNGLPVSDATVISTSQPSKKPLKGVTDENGIVSFNNIPAGSYVFQISKEGYSDTTIQIEVAADQTVKETAIIPKISSSGETIAQSTIIIPIIAVVAAVAGFIVWKFYYVKKKEEEELAGTVHYD
;
A
#
# COMPACT_ATOMS: atom_id res chain seq x y z
N MET A 1 -9.12 -51.60 -37.31
CA MET A 1 -9.16 -50.91 -36.02
C MET A 1 -9.28 -49.42 -36.33
N THR A 2 -10.48 -48.86 -36.28
CA THR A 2 -10.76 -47.48 -36.70
C THR A 2 -10.30 -46.55 -35.58
N THR A 3 -9.16 -45.87 -35.75
CA THR A 3 -8.70 -44.84 -34.83
C THR A 3 -9.59 -43.61 -34.98
N CYS A 4 -10.55 -43.43 -34.07
CA CYS A 4 -11.28 -42.17 -33.96
C CYS A 4 -10.34 -41.09 -33.42
N LEU A 5 -9.99 -40.12 -34.26
CA LEU A 5 -9.41 -38.86 -33.80
C LEU A 5 -10.45 -38.17 -32.92
N ILE A 6 -10.23 -38.16 -31.61
CA ILE A 6 -10.99 -37.28 -30.72
C ILE A 6 -10.49 -35.87 -31.04
N ASP A 7 -11.33 -35.07 -31.71
CA ASP A 7 -11.09 -33.65 -31.91
C ASP A 7 -10.82 -32.99 -30.55
N LYS A 8 -9.56 -32.60 -30.32
CA LYS A 8 -9.17 -31.88 -29.12
C LYS A 8 -9.57 -30.43 -29.26
N ILE A 9 -10.70 -30.07 -28.66
CA ILE A 9 -11.15 -28.67 -28.61
C ILE A 9 -10.66 -28.06 -27.29
N MET A 10 -9.77 -27.06 -27.38
CA MET A 10 -9.22 -26.38 -26.21
C MET A 10 -9.95 -25.07 -25.95
N LEU A 11 -10.21 -24.77 -24.67
CA LEU A 11 -10.66 -23.44 -24.29
C LEU A 11 -9.48 -22.46 -24.31
N ASN A 12 -9.78 -21.18 -24.48
CA ASN A 12 -8.86 -20.07 -24.27
C ASN A 12 -9.56 -18.99 -23.46
N ILE A 13 -8.81 -18.27 -22.64
CA ILE A 13 -9.29 -17.15 -21.83
C ILE A 13 -8.55 -15.89 -22.26
N ALA A 14 -9.28 -14.84 -22.59
CA ALA A 14 -8.76 -13.48 -22.75
C ALA A 14 -9.39 -12.56 -21.71
N PHE A 15 -8.58 -11.82 -20.96
CA PHE A 15 -9.08 -10.73 -20.11
C PHE A 15 -9.38 -9.52 -21.00
N VAL A 16 -10.64 -9.10 -21.02
CA VAL A 16 -11.12 -8.02 -21.90
C VAL A 16 -11.20 -6.71 -21.13
N GLU A 17 -11.66 -6.76 -19.88
CA GLU A 17 -11.82 -5.58 -19.03
C GLU A 17 -11.46 -5.95 -17.59
N TYR A 18 -10.58 -5.17 -16.99
CA TYR A 18 -10.19 -5.29 -15.59
C TYR A 18 -9.44 -4.04 -15.16
N PRO A 19 -9.53 -3.63 -13.88
CA PRO A 19 -8.77 -2.47 -13.39
C PRO A 19 -7.28 -2.80 -13.33
N GLN A 20 -6.42 -1.87 -13.76
CA GLN A 20 -4.96 -2.01 -13.61
C GLN A 20 -4.53 -1.76 -12.16
N SER A 21 -5.25 -0.91 -11.42
CA SER A 21 -5.01 -0.63 -10.01
C SER A 21 -6.28 -0.37 -9.21
N MET A 22 -6.28 -0.72 -7.92
CA MET A 22 -7.42 -0.59 -7.00
C MET A 22 -6.96 -0.15 -5.61
N LYS A 23 -7.79 0.60 -4.88
CA LYS A 23 -7.57 0.90 -3.44
C LYS A 23 -8.25 -0.16 -2.56
N ASN A 24 -9.55 0.02 -2.39
CA ASN A 24 -10.48 -0.90 -1.75
C ASN A 24 -11.84 -0.77 -2.46
N GLY A 25 -12.71 -1.76 -2.29
CA GLY A 25 -14.05 -1.78 -2.90
C GLY A 25 -14.18 -2.81 -4.02
N THR A 26 -15.27 -2.71 -4.78
CA THR A 26 -15.67 -3.73 -5.76
C THR A 26 -15.48 -3.23 -7.18
N ALA A 27 -14.95 -4.09 -8.05
CA ALA A 27 -14.86 -3.85 -9.48
C ALA A 27 -15.25 -5.11 -10.28
N THR A 28 -15.49 -4.94 -11.57
CA THR A 28 -15.85 -6.02 -12.48
C THR A 28 -14.64 -6.42 -13.33
N ILE A 29 -14.47 -7.73 -13.51
CA ILE A 29 -13.57 -8.31 -14.50
C ILE A 29 -14.44 -8.94 -15.59
N ARG A 30 -14.13 -8.64 -16.84
CA ARG A 30 -14.75 -9.25 -18.01
C ARG A 30 -13.73 -10.09 -18.76
N VAL A 31 -14.10 -11.33 -19.07
CA VAL A 31 -13.27 -12.25 -19.85
C VAL A 31 -14.05 -12.75 -21.08
N TYR A 32 -13.31 -13.08 -22.12
CA TYR A 32 -13.82 -13.70 -23.33
C TYR A 32 -13.25 -15.11 -23.46
N ILE A 33 -14.14 -16.09 -23.57
CA ILE A 33 -13.81 -17.50 -23.68
C ILE A 33 -14.08 -17.98 -25.10
N THR A 34 -13.07 -18.58 -25.72
CA THR A 34 -13.19 -19.22 -27.03
C THR A 34 -12.86 -20.70 -26.95
N ALA A 35 -13.47 -21.48 -27.83
CA ALA A 35 -13.12 -22.86 -28.11
C ALA A 35 -12.34 -22.90 -29.43
N ASN A 36 -11.11 -23.39 -29.39
CA ASN A 36 -10.27 -23.59 -30.56
C ASN A 36 -10.28 -25.08 -30.94
N ASN A 37 -10.87 -25.40 -32.09
CA ASN A 37 -10.76 -26.71 -32.71
C ASN A 37 -9.67 -26.67 -33.77
N THR A 38 -8.53 -27.29 -33.46
CA THR A 38 -7.36 -27.36 -34.35
C THR A 38 -7.55 -28.30 -35.53
N ALA A 39 -8.44 -29.29 -35.44
CA ALA A 39 -8.70 -30.22 -36.53
C ALA A 39 -9.37 -29.54 -37.73
N VAL A 40 -10.16 -28.49 -37.47
CA VAL A 40 -10.89 -27.72 -38.50
C VAL A 40 -10.46 -26.25 -38.59
N ASN A 41 -9.36 -25.87 -37.91
CA ASN A 41 -8.86 -24.48 -37.83
C ASN A 41 -9.98 -23.46 -37.54
N LYS A 42 -10.87 -23.80 -36.60
CA LYS A 42 -12.04 -22.98 -36.27
C LYS A 42 -11.98 -22.54 -34.81
N VAL A 43 -12.14 -21.24 -34.61
CA VAL A 43 -12.31 -20.63 -33.29
C VAL A 43 -13.74 -20.13 -33.18
N ALA A 44 -14.42 -20.47 -32.08
CA ALA A 44 -15.78 -20.03 -31.80
C ALA A 44 -15.93 -19.56 -30.35
N PRO A 45 -16.84 -18.63 -30.06
CA PRO A 45 -17.17 -18.26 -28.68
C PRO A 45 -17.69 -19.47 -27.90
N ALA A 46 -17.29 -19.60 -26.64
CA ALA A 46 -17.67 -20.71 -25.78
C ALA A 46 -18.58 -20.25 -24.63
N SER A 47 -19.89 -20.17 -24.89
CA SER A 47 -20.92 -19.97 -23.85
C SER A 47 -21.20 -21.27 -23.07
N GLY A 48 -21.77 -21.18 -21.87
CA GLY A 48 -21.98 -22.28 -20.93
C GLY A 48 -20.71 -22.96 -20.41
N ALA A 49 -19.58 -22.24 -20.33
CA ALA A 49 -18.38 -22.68 -19.62
C ALA A 49 -18.50 -22.36 -18.12
N THR A 50 -17.92 -23.20 -17.26
CA THR A 50 -17.76 -22.91 -15.83
C THR A 50 -16.45 -22.18 -15.61
N LEU A 51 -16.49 -21.05 -14.91
CA LEU A 51 -15.29 -20.29 -14.53
C LEU A 51 -15.04 -20.35 -13.03
N LYS A 52 -13.76 -20.45 -12.66
CA LYS A 52 -13.28 -20.31 -11.28
C LYS A 52 -12.20 -19.24 -11.24
N PHE A 53 -12.39 -18.25 -10.39
CA PHE A 53 -11.42 -17.19 -10.13
C PHE A 53 -10.76 -17.39 -8.77
N SER A 54 -9.47 -17.09 -8.69
CA SER A 54 -8.73 -17.02 -7.44
C SER A 54 -7.75 -15.86 -7.48
N SER A 55 -7.23 -15.50 -6.30
CA SER A 55 -6.28 -14.41 -6.12
C SER A 55 -5.12 -14.86 -5.24
N THR A 56 -3.94 -14.26 -5.44
CA THR A 56 -2.82 -14.41 -4.49
C THR A 56 -3.08 -13.71 -3.15
N VAL A 57 -4.04 -12.78 -3.09
CA VAL A 57 -4.50 -12.11 -1.87
C VAL A 57 -5.78 -12.82 -1.39
N LYS A 58 -5.71 -13.48 -0.23
CA LYS A 58 -6.77 -14.38 0.27
C LYS A 58 -8.06 -13.68 0.63
N GLU A 59 -7.95 -12.42 1.02
CA GLU A 59 -9.06 -11.57 1.46
C GLU A 59 -9.89 -11.04 0.27
N ILE A 60 -9.40 -11.19 -0.97
CA ILE A 60 -10.18 -10.86 -2.16
C ILE A 60 -11.24 -11.92 -2.38
N THR A 61 -12.49 -11.46 -2.48
CA THR A 61 -13.64 -12.30 -2.76
C THR A 61 -14.14 -12.09 -4.18
N PHE A 62 -14.70 -13.15 -4.76
CA PHE A 62 -15.30 -13.13 -6.09
C PHE A 62 -16.79 -13.48 -6.00
N SER A 63 -17.61 -12.82 -6.79
CA SER A 63 -19.00 -13.24 -7.02
C SER A 63 -19.02 -14.52 -7.87
N SER A 64 -20.21 -15.11 -8.01
CA SER A 64 -20.42 -16.13 -9.05
C SER A 64 -20.22 -15.49 -10.44
N PRO A 65 -19.45 -16.10 -11.36
CA PRO A 65 -19.32 -15.61 -12.73
C PRO A 65 -20.66 -15.64 -13.46
N LYS A 66 -20.95 -14.57 -14.18
CA LYS A 66 -22.15 -14.41 -15.01
C LYS A 66 -21.80 -14.66 -16.47
N ASP A 67 -22.51 -15.57 -17.13
CA ASP A 67 -22.45 -15.74 -18.59
C ASP A 67 -23.26 -14.61 -19.23
N GLU A 68 -22.59 -13.76 -20.01
CA GLU A 68 -23.21 -12.65 -20.73
C GLU A 68 -23.63 -13.05 -22.14
N THR A 69 -23.51 -14.33 -22.49
CA THR A 69 -23.67 -14.92 -23.83
C THR A 69 -22.54 -14.56 -24.80
N ASN A 70 -22.51 -15.26 -25.95
CA ASN A 70 -21.49 -15.09 -26.99
C ASN A 70 -20.04 -15.19 -26.47
N GLY A 71 -19.79 -16.09 -25.50
CA GLY A 71 -18.47 -16.33 -24.92
C GLY A 71 -17.97 -15.26 -23.94
N TYR A 72 -18.74 -14.22 -23.64
CA TYR A 72 -18.37 -13.21 -22.64
C TYR A 72 -18.86 -13.59 -21.25
N TYR A 73 -18.01 -13.36 -20.25
CA TYR A 73 -18.31 -13.59 -18.85
C TYR A 73 -17.86 -12.40 -18.02
N SER A 74 -18.65 -12.03 -17.02
CA SER A 74 -18.26 -11.06 -16.00
C SER A 74 -18.25 -11.67 -14.60
N VAL A 75 -17.35 -11.17 -13.76
CA VAL A 75 -17.28 -11.49 -12.34
C VAL A 75 -16.97 -10.22 -11.56
N ASN A 76 -17.65 -10.00 -10.45
CA ASN A 76 -17.29 -8.93 -9.54
C ASN A 76 -16.27 -9.46 -8.53
N PHE A 77 -15.26 -8.67 -8.24
CA PHE A 77 -14.29 -8.97 -7.18
C PHE A 77 -14.20 -7.79 -6.21
N THR A 78 -13.98 -8.08 -4.93
CA THR A 78 -13.91 -7.07 -3.88
C THR A 78 -12.52 -7.07 -3.25
N VAL A 79 -11.88 -5.91 -3.27
CA VAL A 79 -10.54 -5.67 -2.74
C VAL A 79 -10.65 -5.07 -1.34
N PRO A 80 -10.00 -5.66 -0.32
CA PRO A 80 -9.94 -5.08 1.03
C PRO A 80 -8.99 -3.87 1.07
N GLU A 81 -9.05 -3.12 2.16
CA GLU A 81 -8.03 -2.11 2.44
C GLU A 81 -6.69 -2.77 2.78
N VAL A 82 -5.62 -2.28 2.16
CA VAL A 82 -4.24 -2.75 2.37
C VAL A 82 -3.38 -1.63 2.95
N LYS A 83 -2.35 -2.02 3.72
CA LYS A 83 -1.40 -1.09 4.36
C LYS A 83 -0.15 -0.81 3.53
N SER A 84 0.08 -1.59 2.47
CA SER A 84 1.21 -1.43 1.56
C SER A 84 0.76 -1.78 0.13
N LYS A 85 1.56 -1.38 -0.86
CA LYS A 85 1.32 -1.72 -2.26
C LYS A 85 1.49 -3.23 -2.47
N ILE A 86 0.56 -3.88 -3.17
CA ILE A 86 0.59 -5.33 -3.44
C ILE A 86 0.36 -5.59 -4.93
N ASN A 87 1.26 -6.34 -5.57
CA ASN A 87 1.02 -6.90 -6.90
C ASN A 87 0.19 -8.18 -6.76
N CYS A 88 -1.12 -8.06 -6.99
CA CYS A 88 -2.07 -9.15 -6.87
C CYS A 88 -2.20 -9.88 -8.22
N THR A 89 -2.02 -11.20 -8.22
CA THR A 89 -2.30 -12.01 -9.41
C THR A 89 -3.66 -12.66 -9.27
N ILE A 90 -4.52 -12.40 -10.26
CA ILE A 90 -5.84 -13.02 -10.40
C ILE A 90 -5.71 -14.13 -11.44
N SER A 91 -6.14 -15.33 -11.05
CA SER A 91 -6.11 -16.52 -11.90
C SER A 91 -7.53 -16.90 -12.29
N ALA A 92 -7.80 -16.99 -13.58
CA ALA A 92 -9.06 -17.48 -14.14
C ALA A 92 -8.85 -18.88 -14.70
N ASN A 93 -9.72 -19.81 -14.35
CA ASN A 93 -9.74 -21.17 -14.88
C ASN A 93 -11.11 -21.45 -15.49
N ALA A 94 -11.14 -21.85 -16.75
CA ALA A 94 -12.36 -22.18 -17.49
C ALA A 94 -12.40 -23.68 -17.79
N SER A 95 -13.55 -24.30 -17.54
CA SER A 95 -13.80 -25.71 -17.85
C SER A 95 -15.19 -25.91 -18.45
N LYS A 96 -15.29 -26.83 -19.40
CA LYS A 96 -16.56 -27.23 -20.03
C LYS A 96 -16.47 -28.70 -20.44
N THR A 97 -17.53 -29.48 -20.17
CA THR A 97 -17.56 -30.91 -20.50
C THR A 97 -17.31 -31.13 -22.00
N GLY A 98 -16.38 -32.02 -22.34
CA GLY A 98 -15.97 -32.28 -23.72
C GLY A 98 -14.89 -31.34 -24.27
N PHE A 99 -14.39 -30.40 -23.45
CA PHE A 99 -13.33 -29.46 -23.83
C PHE A 99 -12.11 -29.63 -22.90
N ILE A 100 -10.93 -29.28 -23.41
CA ILE A 100 -9.73 -29.14 -22.59
C ILE A 100 -9.82 -27.79 -21.86
N SER A 101 -9.71 -27.81 -20.53
CA SER A 101 -9.75 -26.62 -19.68
C SER A 101 -8.59 -25.67 -19.96
N ALA A 102 -8.79 -24.39 -19.66
CA ALA A 102 -7.78 -23.35 -19.80
C ALA A 102 -7.59 -22.58 -18.50
N GLY A 103 -6.37 -22.09 -18.28
CA GLY A 103 -6.03 -21.18 -17.20
C GLY A 103 -5.32 -19.95 -17.75
N LYS A 104 -5.62 -18.77 -17.22
CA LYS A 104 -4.95 -17.52 -17.57
C LYS A 104 -4.88 -16.63 -16.35
N ASN A 105 -3.77 -15.91 -16.22
CA ASN A 105 -3.54 -15.00 -15.10
C ASN A 105 -3.42 -13.57 -15.60
N VAL A 106 -3.75 -12.63 -14.72
CA VAL A 106 -3.51 -11.20 -14.89
C VAL A 106 -3.03 -10.61 -13.56
N THR A 107 -2.25 -9.54 -13.63
CA THR A 107 -1.76 -8.84 -12.42
C THR A 107 -2.42 -7.48 -12.31
N ILE A 108 -2.88 -7.14 -11.11
CA ILE A 108 -3.40 -5.82 -10.75
C ILE A 108 -2.59 -5.26 -9.58
N LEU A 109 -2.48 -3.94 -9.50
CA LEU A 109 -1.82 -3.25 -8.39
C LEU A 109 -2.84 -2.81 -7.34
N ILE A 110 -2.74 -3.33 -6.12
CA ILE A 110 -3.52 -2.85 -4.99
C ILE A 110 -2.71 -1.79 -4.26
N VAL A 111 -3.29 -0.62 -4.06
CA VAL A 111 -2.66 0.53 -3.39
C VAL A 111 -3.39 0.88 -2.10
N PRO A 112 -2.69 1.31 -1.04
CA PRO A 112 -3.35 1.83 0.15
C PRO A 112 -4.25 3.04 -0.16
N PRO A 113 -5.36 3.24 0.58
CA PRO A 113 -6.28 4.35 0.32
C PRO A 113 -5.67 5.72 0.60
N PHE A 114 -4.72 5.76 1.55
CA PHE A 114 -3.95 6.93 1.95
C PHE A 114 -2.45 6.66 1.73
N PRO A 115 -1.62 7.68 1.48
CA PRO A 115 -0.17 7.50 1.48
C PRO A 115 0.29 6.99 2.85
N MET A 116 1.25 6.08 2.90
CA MET A 116 1.73 5.44 4.14
C MET A 116 3.21 5.77 4.36
N GLY A 117 3.66 5.78 5.60
CA GLY A 117 5.06 5.97 5.99
C GLY A 117 5.37 5.26 7.32
N ASN A 118 6.55 5.55 7.86
CA ASN A 118 7.01 4.97 9.12
C ASN A 118 7.56 6.06 10.05
N ILE A 119 7.44 5.83 11.35
CA ILE A 119 8.05 6.64 12.41
C ILE A 119 8.97 5.74 13.23
N ARG A 120 10.15 6.26 13.58
CA ARG A 120 11.04 5.70 14.60
C ARG A 120 11.37 6.80 15.60
N ILE A 121 11.01 6.59 16.86
CA ILE A 121 11.31 7.53 17.95
C ILE A 121 12.39 6.91 18.81
N PHE A 122 13.47 7.65 19.04
CA PHE A 122 14.48 7.37 20.05
C PHE A 122 14.18 8.24 21.27
N VAL A 123 13.91 7.61 22.41
CA VAL A 123 13.64 8.29 23.68
C VAL A 123 14.89 8.25 24.53
N SER A 124 15.36 9.41 24.97
CA SER A 124 16.52 9.56 25.83
C SER A 124 16.24 10.47 27.03
N ASP A 125 17.08 10.40 28.05
CA ASP A 125 17.12 11.40 29.11
C ASP A 125 17.90 12.65 28.67
N VAL A 126 17.98 13.67 29.54
CA VAL A 126 18.70 14.93 29.27
C VAL A 126 20.21 14.75 29.04
N ASN A 127 20.79 13.61 29.43
CA ASN A 127 22.19 13.27 29.20
C ASN A 127 22.38 12.46 27.91
N GLY A 128 21.30 12.22 27.14
CA GLY A 128 21.33 11.42 25.92
C GLY A 128 21.35 9.91 26.16
N LEU A 129 21.14 9.45 27.41
CA LEU A 129 21.06 8.02 27.69
C LEU A 129 19.70 7.46 27.25
N PRO A 130 19.64 6.27 26.62
CA PRO A 130 18.38 5.68 26.20
C PRO A 130 17.45 5.43 27.39
N VAL A 131 16.15 5.69 27.20
CA VAL A 131 15.13 5.34 28.20
C VAL A 131 14.27 4.21 27.67
N SER A 132 14.50 3.01 28.22
CA SER A 132 13.68 1.84 27.95
C SER A 132 12.34 1.89 28.71
N ASP A 133 11.39 1.10 28.22
CA ASP A 133 10.08 0.92 28.85
C ASP A 133 9.28 2.22 29.02
N ALA A 134 9.56 3.23 28.20
CA ALA A 134 8.79 4.47 28.11
C ALA A 134 7.56 4.23 27.24
N THR A 135 6.39 4.67 27.72
CA THR A 135 5.12 4.55 27.01
C THR A 135 4.98 5.71 26.02
N VAL A 136 4.72 5.39 24.75
CA VAL A 136 4.57 6.37 23.67
C VAL A 136 3.17 6.22 23.07
N ILE A 137 2.35 7.27 23.18
CA ILE A 137 0.94 7.27 22.75
C ILE A 137 0.69 8.48 21.87
N SER A 138 0.11 8.27 20.68
CA SER A 138 -0.36 9.37 19.84
C SER A 138 -1.62 10.02 20.43
N THR A 139 -1.61 11.33 20.64
CA THR A 139 -2.76 12.12 21.11
C THR A 139 -3.49 12.86 19.99
N SER A 140 -2.80 13.13 18.88
CA SER A 140 -3.39 13.64 17.63
C SER A 140 -2.74 12.94 16.43
N GLN A 141 -3.52 12.59 15.41
CA GLN A 141 -3.04 11.83 14.25
C GLN A 141 -4.10 11.77 13.12
N PRO A 142 -3.71 11.39 11.88
CA PRO A 142 -4.64 11.30 10.75
C PRO A 142 -5.67 10.17 10.89
N SER A 143 -5.36 9.10 11.63
CA SER A 143 -6.21 7.92 11.76
C SER A 143 -7.07 7.95 13.03
N LYS A 144 -8.20 7.24 13.04
CA LYS A 144 -9.12 7.19 14.20
C LYS A 144 -8.60 6.39 15.40
N LYS A 145 -7.60 5.51 15.21
CA LYS A 145 -7.12 4.59 16.26
C LYS A 145 -5.73 5.01 16.76
N PRO A 146 -5.55 5.41 18.03
CA PRO A 146 -4.25 5.82 18.55
C PRO A 146 -3.17 4.77 18.35
N LEU A 147 -1.99 5.22 17.93
CA LEU A 147 -0.75 4.46 18.01
C LEU A 147 -0.28 4.39 19.46
N LYS A 148 0.14 3.20 19.88
CA LYS A 148 0.68 2.94 21.21
C LYS A 148 1.87 2.00 21.09
N GLY A 149 2.95 2.32 21.77
CA GLY A 149 4.15 1.50 21.82
C GLY A 149 4.91 1.74 23.11
N VAL A 150 5.85 0.85 23.39
CA VAL A 150 6.78 0.94 24.52
C VAL A 150 8.19 0.89 23.93
N THR A 151 9.10 1.72 24.45
CA THR A 151 10.50 1.72 23.99
C THR A 151 11.23 0.46 24.41
N ASP A 152 12.06 -0.07 23.51
CA ASP A 152 12.93 -1.21 23.77
C ASP A 152 14.14 -0.83 24.67
N GLU A 153 15.04 -1.78 24.92
CA GLU A 153 16.27 -1.59 25.71
C GLU A 153 17.20 -0.50 25.15
N ASN A 154 17.11 -0.19 23.86
CA ASN A 154 17.86 0.88 23.20
C ASN A 154 17.10 2.21 23.21
N GLY A 155 15.98 2.31 23.92
CA GLY A 155 15.13 3.49 23.95
C GLY A 155 14.34 3.72 22.66
N ILE A 156 14.21 2.73 21.78
CA ILE A 156 13.58 2.89 20.46
C ILE A 156 12.16 2.34 20.45
N VAL A 157 11.24 3.07 19.83
CA VAL A 157 9.91 2.59 19.41
C VAL A 157 9.70 2.87 17.93
N SER A 158 9.08 1.95 17.19
CA SER A 158 8.82 2.10 15.76
C SER A 158 7.35 1.84 15.42
N PHE A 159 6.78 2.70 14.59
CA PHE A 159 5.43 2.56 14.01
C PHE A 159 5.55 2.46 12.50
N ASN A 160 5.20 1.29 11.94
CA ASN A 160 5.36 1.00 10.52
C ASN A 160 4.02 0.99 9.79
N ASN A 161 4.04 1.38 8.51
CA ASN A 161 2.87 1.40 7.63
C ASN A 161 1.68 2.18 8.24
N ILE A 162 1.96 3.40 8.71
CA ILE A 162 0.96 4.32 9.24
C ILE A 162 0.63 5.39 8.18
N PRO A 163 -0.59 5.97 8.19
CA PRO A 163 -0.94 7.05 7.27
C PRO A 163 0.05 8.22 7.34
N ALA A 164 0.37 8.80 6.19
CA ALA A 164 1.11 10.05 6.12
C ALA A 164 0.31 11.20 6.75
N GLY A 165 1.00 12.16 7.34
CA GLY A 165 0.43 13.35 7.98
C GLY A 165 1.06 13.68 9.34
N SER A 166 0.45 14.63 10.04
CA SER A 166 0.92 15.14 11.33
C SER A 166 0.48 14.25 12.49
N TYR A 167 1.44 13.92 13.35
CA TYR A 167 1.25 13.17 14.59
C TYR A 167 1.72 13.99 15.78
N VAL A 168 0.99 13.90 16.89
CA VAL A 168 1.42 14.38 18.21
C VAL A 168 1.52 13.17 19.13
N PHE A 169 2.68 12.95 19.74
CA PHE A 169 2.93 11.86 20.68
C PHE A 169 3.16 12.40 22.08
N GLN A 170 2.48 11.83 23.06
CA GLN A 170 2.80 11.95 24.47
C GLN A 170 3.67 10.75 24.88
N ILE A 171 4.76 11.05 25.58
CA ILE A 171 5.75 10.09 26.06
C ILE A 171 5.81 10.19 27.57
N SER A 172 5.63 9.07 28.25
CA SER A 172 5.62 9.00 29.71
C SER A 172 6.41 7.81 30.24
N LYS A 173 7.08 8.01 31.36
CA LYS A 173 7.83 6.97 32.09
C LYS A 173 7.84 7.33 33.57
N GLU A 174 7.61 6.35 34.44
CA GLU A 174 7.71 6.55 35.88
C GLU A 174 9.11 7.08 36.27
N GLY A 175 9.14 8.13 37.09
CA GLY A 175 10.37 8.85 37.45
C GLY A 175 10.81 9.91 36.42
N TYR A 176 10.05 10.13 35.36
CA TYR A 176 10.31 11.14 34.33
C TYR A 176 9.09 12.04 34.12
N SER A 177 9.34 13.27 33.67
CA SER A 177 8.29 14.21 33.28
C SER A 177 7.76 13.86 31.89
N ASP A 178 6.44 13.87 31.74
CA ASP A 178 5.79 13.67 30.45
C ASP A 178 6.26 14.70 29.43
N THR A 179 6.49 14.24 28.19
CA THR A 179 6.90 15.10 27.08
C THR A 179 6.00 14.87 25.88
N THR A 180 5.71 15.93 25.14
CA THR A 180 4.96 15.87 23.89
C THR A 180 5.83 16.28 22.71
N ILE A 181 5.78 15.51 21.63
CA ILE A 181 6.48 15.82 20.37
C ILE A 181 5.50 15.81 19.19
N GLN A 182 5.81 16.57 18.15
CA GLN A 182 5.08 16.56 16.88
C GLN A 182 5.97 16.02 15.76
N ILE A 183 5.42 15.16 14.90
CA ILE A 183 6.13 14.50 13.80
C ILE A 183 5.27 14.58 12.54
N GLU A 184 5.84 15.05 11.43
CA GLU A 184 5.19 15.03 10.11
C GLU A 184 5.70 13.83 9.29
N VAL A 185 4.81 12.93 8.88
CA VAL A 185 5.17 11.73 8.12
C VAL A 185 4.86 11.92 6.64
N ALA A 186 5.89 11.82 5.80
CA ALA A 186 5.75 11.78 4.35
C ALA A 186 5.55 10.36 3.82
N ALA A 187 4.93 10.25 2.65
CA ALA A 187 4.69 8.99 1.97
C ALA A 187 5.99 8.24 1.62
N ASP A 188 5.98 6.92 1.80
CA ASP A 188 7.09 5.99 1.51
C ASP A 188 8.42 6.40 2.21
N GLN A 189 8.35 7.14 3.33
CA GLN A 189 9.50 7.59 4.11
C GLN A 189 9.50 6.99 5.53
N THR A 190 10.69 6.95 6.14
CA THR A 190 10.87 6.65 7.56
C THR A 190 11.41 7.89 8.26
N VAL A 191 10.58 8.51 9.09
CA VAL A 191 10.97 9.67 9.89
C VAL A 191 11.61 9.17 11.18
N LYS A 192 12.80 9.66 11.50
CA LYS A 192 13.52 9.36 12.74
C LYS A 192 13.54 10.61 13.60
N GLU A 193 13.03 10.50 14.82
CA GLU A 193 12.99 11.61 15.77
C GLU A 193 13.56 11.22 17.12
N THR A 194 14.09 12.22 17.83
CA THR A 194 14.60 12.05 19.20
C THR A 194 13.71 12.82 20.17
N ALA A 195 13.26 12.14 21.22
CA ALA A 195 12.49 12.73 22.31
C ALA A 195 13.30 12.69 23.59
N ILE A 196 13.49 13.85 24.21
CA ILE A 196 14.20 13.97 25.48
C ILE A 196 13.17 14.09 26.60
N ILE A 197 13.20 13.15 27.55
CA ILE A 197 12.34 13.18 28.75
C ILE A 197 13.18 13.50 30.00
N PRO A 198 12.89 14.59 30.74
CA PRO A 198 13.60 14.91 31.98
C PRO A 198 13.26 13.97 33.13
N LYS A 199 14.23 13.59 33.96
CA LYS A 199 13.98 12.89 35.23
C LYS A 199 13.31 13.84 36.21
N ILE A 200 12.27 13.37 36.91
CA ILE A 200 11.67 14.13 38.01
C ILE A 200 12.62 14.03 39.19
N SER A 201 13.26 15.14 39.56
CA SER A 201 14.08 15.20 40.77
C SER A 201 13.14 15.24 41.97
N SER A 202 13.22 14.26 42.85
CA SER A 202 12.44 14.17 44.09
C SER A 202 12.98 15.12 45.17
N SER A 203 13.07 16.42 44.87
CA SER A 203 13.23 17.48 45.86
C SER A 203 11.89 18.20 45.96
N GLY A 204 11.26 18.14 47.12
CA GLY A 204 9.88 18.60 47.36
C GLY A 204 9.68 20.11 47.20
N GLU A 205 9.68 20.60 45.96
CA GLU A 205 9.27 21.95 45.62
C GLU A 205 8.31 21.91 44.42
N THR A 206 7.15 22.52 44.62
CA THR A 206 6.09 22.70 43.64
C THR A 206 6.60 23.58 42.49
N ILE A 207 7.17 22.97 41.45
CA ILE A 207 7.49 23.68 40.22
C ILE A 207 6.22 23.85 39.39
N ALA A 208 5.80 25.11 39.24
CA ALA A 208 4.78 25.52 38.29
C ALA A 208 5.08 24.89 36.92
N GLN A 209 4.06 24.31 36.28
CA GLN A 209 4.16 23.70 34.96
C GLN A 209 4.70 24.73 33.96
N SER A 210 6.00 24.67 33.67
CA SER A 210 6.58 25.40 32.55
C SER A 210 6.28 24.58 31.30
N THR A 211 5.33 25.02 30.48
CA THR A 211 5.13 24.45 29.15
C THR A 211 6.34 24.81 28.32
N ILE A 212 7.34 23.91 28.24
CA ILE A 212 8.42 24.05 27.26
C ILE A 212 7.82 23.69 25.90
N ILE A 213 7.30 24.69 25.20
CA ILE A 213 7.03 24.58 23.76
C ILE A 213 8.41 24.63 23.11
N ILE A 214 8.96 23.48 22.70
CA ILE A 214 10.06 23.48 21.73
C ILE A 214 9.41 23.77 20.38
N PRO A 215 9.61 24.95 19.75
CA PRO A 215 9.27 25.09 18.35
C PRO A 215 10.26 24.21 17.58
N ILE A 216 9.84 23.01 17.18
CA ILE A 216 10.55 22.24 16.15
C ILE A 216 10.26 22.95 14.82
N ILE A 217 10.85 24.13 14.62
CA ILE A 217 10.99 24.79 13.32
C ILE A 217 12.41 24.48 12.85
N ALA A 218 12.68 23.24 12.46
CA ALA A 218 13.95 22.90 11.82
C ALA A 218 13.93 21.70 10.86
N VAL A 219 12.76 21.24 10.39
CA VAL A 219 12.70 20.26 9.27
C VAL A 219 11.75 20.71 8.14
N VAL A 220 10.91 21.72 8.34
CA VAL A 220 10.01 22.23 7.29
C VAL A 220 10.77 22.91 6.15
N ALA A 221 11.86 23.64 6.44
CA ALA A 221 12.65 24.31 5.39
C ALA A 221 13.53 23.35 4.58
N ALA A 222 14.02 22.25 5.18
CA ALA A 222 14.81 21.27 4.46
C ALA A 222 13.93 20.41 3.54
N VAL A 223 12.74 19.98 3.99
CA VAL A 223 11.88 19.13 3.15
C VAL A 223 11.13 19.95 2.09
N ALA A 224 10.59 21.13 2.43
CA ALA A 224 10.01 22.01 1.42
C ALA A 224 11.08 22.56 0.46
N GLY A 225 12.25 22.93 0.98
CA GLY A 225 13.40 23.34 0.18
C GLY A 225 13.90 22.22 -0.74
N PHE A 226 13.94 20.97 -0.27
CA PHE A 226 14.34 19.81 -1.09
C PHE A 226 13.27 19.43 -2.11
N ILE A 227 11.98 19.57 -1.79
CA ILE A 227 10.88 19.36 -2.75
C ILE A 227 10.87 20.46 -3.81
N VAL A 228 11.00 21.74 -3.43
CA VAL A 228 11.07 22.87 -4.37
C VAL A 228 12.35 22.81 -5.19
N TRP A 229 13.50 22.48 -4.59
CA TRP A 229 14.77 22.31 -5.31
C TRP A 229 14.71 21.12 -6.28
N LYS A 230 14.14 19.98 -5.88
CA LYS A 230 13.97 18.82 -6.76
C LYS A 230 13.00 19.12 -7.90
N PHE A 231 11.89 19.83 -7.65
CA PHE A 231 10.98 20.29 -8.70
C PHE A 231 11.64 21.30 -9.65
N TYR A 232 12.42 22.25 -9.12
CA TYR A 232 13.15 23.25 -9.92
C TYR A 232 14.22 22.59 -10.80
N TYR A 233 14.94 21.59 -10.28
CA TYR A 233 15.99 20.89 -11.01
C TYR A 233 15.43 19.97 -12.11
N VAL A 234 14.29 19.31 -11.86
CA VAL A 234 13.61 18.47 -12.86
C VAL A 234 13.04 19.33 -13.99
N LYS A 235 12.35 20.43 -13.66
CA LYS A 235 11.77 21.32 -14.67
C LYS A 235 12.83 21.99 -15.55
N LYS A 236 13.95 22.43 -14.96
CA LYS A 236 15.07 22.99 -15.73
C LYS A 236 15.67 21.96 -16.70
N LYS A 237 15.72 20.69 -16.32
CA LYS A 237 16.24 19.63 -17.19
C LYS A 237 15.31 19.34 -18.37
N GLU A 238 13.99 19.37 -18.15
CA GLU A 238 13.00 19.26 -19.24
C GLU A 238 13.03 20.48 -20.18
N GLU A 239 13.22 21.69 -19.66
CA GLU A 239 13.35 22.92 -20.47
C GLU A 239 14.68 22.95 -21.26
N GLU A 240 15.79 22.46 -20.71
CA GLU A 240 17.07 22.31 -21.43
C GLU A 240 17.03 21.19 -22.49
N GLU A 241 16.27 20.10 -22.25
CA GLU A 241 16.08 19.01 -23.20
C GLU A 241 15.14 19.42 -24.36
N LEU A 242 14.11 20.25 -24.09
CA LEU A 242 13.28 20.86 -25.15
C LEU A 242 14.03 21.94 -25.94
N ALA A 243 14.86 22.76 -25.28
CA ALA A 243 15.65 23.81 -25.94
C ALA A 243 16.84 23.23 -26.74
N GLY A 244 17.37 22.08 -26.34
CA GLY A 244 18.42 21.34 -27.06
C GLY A 244 17.95 20.64 -28.33
N THR A 245 16.64 20.60 -28.60
CA THR A 245 16.06 19.95 -29.79
C THR A 245 15.73 20.95 -30.92
N VAL A 246 16.17 22.21 -30.82
CA VAL A 246 16.01 23.22 -31.89
C VAL A 246 17.36 23.82 -32.28
N HIS A 247 18.22 23.02 -32.91
CA HIS A 247 19.10 23.44 -34.02
C HIS A 247 19.96 22.25 -34.48
N TYR A 248 19.69 21.72 -35.67
CA TYR A 248 20.56 21.75 -36.86
C TYR A 248 19.87 20.95 -37.98
N ASP A 249 19.62 21.66 -39.10
CA ASP A 249 19.20 21.27 -40.45
C ASP A 249 17.92 20.43 -40.69
#